data_AF-A0A915EQQ1-F1
#
_entry.id   AF-A0A915EQQ1-F1
#
_cell.length_a   1.000
_cell.length_b   1.000
_cell.length_c   1.000
_cell.angle_alpha   90.00
_cell.angle_beta   90.00
_cell.angle_gamma   90.00
#
_symmetry.space_group_name_H-M   'P 1'
#
loop_
_entity.id
_entity.type
_entity.pdbx_description
1 polymer ?
#
loop_
_entity_poly.entity_id
_entity_poly.type
_entity_poly.pdbx_seq_one_letter_code
_entity_poly.pdbx_strand_id
1 'polypeptide(L)'
;MVQSSYSLNGSNEQRRIQTVVLEEKSASKNYALFNWLYILAQALVTMAPSMKAPKKQVSVKKGKQAVAKAVDAKKRVVKGKKGLVHKKKVRTSVHFYRPATLKLPRSPKCPHKAVPKRDKLDRFAIIKHPLTTESAMKKIEDTNTLVFIVDMRANKHQIKGAVMKLYNIKVQQVNTLISPMHLKKAYVRLSPEFDALDVANKIGII
;
A
#
# COMPACT_ATOMS: atom_id res chain seq x y z
N MET A 1 13.65 28.01 -34.31
CA MET A 1 13.43 28.72 -33.02
C MET A 1 11.93 28.67 -32.75
N VAL A 2 11.33 28.07 -31.72
CA VAL A 2 11.75 27.39 -30.50
C VAL A 2 10.64 26.36 -30.20
N GLN A 3 11.01 25.14 -29.82
CA GLN A 3 10.08 24.15 -29.28
C GLN A 3 9.67 24.55 -27.85
N SER A 4 8.38 24.51 -27.51
CA SER A 4 7.96 24.52 -26.09
C SER A 4 6.96 23.40 -25.82
N SER A 5 7.44 22.48 -24.99
CA SER A 5 6.85 21.25 -24.49
C SER A 5 5.84 21.45 -23.34
N TYR A 6 4.87 20.53 -23.29
CA TYR A 6 4.09 19.97 -22.15
C TYR A 6 4.14 20.64 -20.76
N SER A 7 2.98 20.74 -20.09
CA SER A 7 2.79 20.17 -18.73
C SER A 7 1.34 20.31 -18.19
N LEU A 8 0.78 19.19 -17.75
CA LEU A 8 -0.50 19.05 -17.01
C LEU A 8 -0.27 19.29 -15.52
N ASN A 9 -1.03 20.22 -14.93
CA ASN A 9 -1.11 20.39 -13.48
C ASN A 9 -2.14 19.43 -12.86
N GLY A 10 -1.70 18.21 -12.53
CA GLY A 10 -2.32 17.37 -11.52
C GLY A 10 -1.91 17.86 -10.12
N SER A 11 -2.80 18.61 -9.48
CA SER A 11 -2.57 19.34 -8.24
C SER A 11 -2.60 18.46 -6.99
N ASN A 12 -1.49 18.56 -6.25
CA ASN A 12 -1.32 18.46 -4.80
C ASN A 12 -1.40 17.12 -4.04
N GLU A 13 -1.96 16.04 -4.58
CA GLU A 13 -1.97 14.76 -3.84
C GLU A 13 -0.85 13.80 -4.27
N GLN A 14 -0.47 13.83 -5.56
CA GLN A 14 0.64 13.02 -6.06
C GLN A 14 2.01 13.59 -5.68
N ARG A 15 2.14 14.91 -5.54
CA ARG A 15 3.40 15.53 -5.07
C ARG A 15 3.71 15.16 -3.62
N ARG A 16 2.69 15.03 -2.76
CA ARG A 16 2.86 14.67 -1.34
C ARG A 16 3.29 13.21 -1.16
N ILE A 17 2.76 12.31 -1.98
CA ILE A 17 3.15 10.90 -1.97
C ILE A 17 4.54 10.71 -2.58
N GLN A 18 4.89 11.47 -3.62
CA GLN A 18 6.18 11.37 -4.28
C GLN A 18 7.33 12.03 -3.48
N THR A 19 7.07 13.10 -2.73
CA THR A 19 8.06 13.68 -1.80
C THR A 19 8.31 12.77 -0.61
N VAL A 20 7.29 12.17 0.02
CA VAL A 20 7.48 11.25 1.16
C VAL A 20 8.25 9.99 0.74
N VAL A 21 7.98 9.43 -0.45
CA VAL A 21 8.68 8.24 -0.96
C VAL A 21 10.11 8.55 -1.42
N LEU A 22 10.41 9.79 -1.85
CA LEU A 22 11.77 10.22 -2.17
C LEU A 22 12.58 10.58 -0.92
N GLU A 23 11.92 11.14 0.10
CA GLU A 23 12.53 11.49 1.39
C GLU A 23 12.90 10.24 2.20
N GLU A 24 12.07 9.19 2.20
CA GLU A 24 12.41 7.89 2.80
C GLU A 24 13.54 7.15 2.06
N LYS A 25 13.63 7.31 0.74
CA LYS A 25 14.71 6.71 -0.07
C LYS A 25 16.04 7.45 0.04
N SER A 26 16.04 8.76 0.25
CA SER A 26 17.25 9.52 0.59
C SER A 26 17.68 9.30 2.04
N ALA A 27 16.73 9.08 2.94
CA ALA A 27 17.00 8.81 4.34
C ALA A 27 17.71 7.44 4.51
N SER A 28 17.18 6.36 3.93
CA SER A 28 17.76 5.00 4.08
C SER A 28 19.19 4.83 3.56
N LYS A 29 19.60 5.59 2.53
CA LYS A 29 20.97 5.53 1.98
C LYS A 29 21.98 6.27 2.85
N ASN A 30 21.55 7.33 3.55
CA ASN A 30 22.41 8.13 4.41
C ASN A 30 22.65 7.47 5.79
N TYR A 31 21.70 6.70 6.32
CA TYR A 31 21.92 5.94 7.57
C TYR A 31 22.85 4.73 7.40
N ALA A 32 22.87 4.10 6.23
CA ALA A 32 23.76 2.98 5.95
C ALA A 32 25.24 3.41 5.88
N LEU A 33 25.51 4.54 5.24
CA LEU A 33 26.86 5.12 5.16
C LEU A 33 27.32 5.69 6.51
N PHE A 34 26.43 6.34 7.26
CA PHE A 34 26.76 6.90 8.57
C PHE A 34 27.01 5.82 9.63
N ASN A 35 26.25 4.73 9.61
CA ASN A 35 26.45 3.60 10.52
C ASN A 35 27.69 2.76 10.15
N TRP A 36 28.03 2.67 8.86
CA TRP A 36 29.26 2.01 8.40
C TRP A 36 30.53 2.83 8.72
N LEU A 37 30.47 4.16 8.57
CA LEU A 37 31.52 5.08 9.04
C LEU A 37 31.67 5.07 10.56
N TYR A 38 30.59 4.95 11.32
CA TYR A 38 30.64 4.86 12.78
C TYR A 38 31.29 3.57 13.28
N ILE A 39 31.03 2.43 12.62
CA ILE A 39 31.68 1.15 12.92
C ILE A 39 33.18 1.18 12.56
N LEU A 40 33.55 1.82 11.45
CA LEU A 40 34.97 2.02 11.07
C LEU A 40 35.69 3.01 12.00
N ALA A 41 35.03 4.08 12.44
CA ALA A 41 35.57 5.03 13.41
C ALA A 41 35.76 4.41 14.80
N GLN A 42 34.83 3.56 15.25
CA GLN A 42 34.99 2.78 16.49
C GLN A 42 36.12 1.74 16.40
N ALA A 43 36.32 1.12 15.23
CA ALA A 43 37.45 0.21 14.99
C ALA A 43 38.80 0.95 14.97
N LEU A 44 38.86 2.18 14.47
CA LEU A 44 40.11 2.96 14.39
C LEU A 44 40.54 3.56 15.74
N VAL A 45 39.58 3.88 16.62
CA VAL A 45 39.85 4.37 18.00
C VAL A 45 40.36 3.25 18.93
N THR A 46 40.27 1.97 18.52
CA THR A 46 40.69 0.82 19.37
C THR A 46 42.07 0.25 19.03
N MET A 47 42.80 0.83 18.09
CA MET A 47 44.16 0.40 17.75
C MET A 47 45.17 1.55 17.86
N ALA A 48 45.52 1.90 19.10
CA ALA A 48 46.75 2.62 19.39
C ALA A 48 47.70 1.68 20.15
N PRO A 49 48.86 1.29 19.57
CA PRO A 49 49.89 0.57 20.30
C PRO A 49 50.65 1.57 21.18
N SER A 50 50.17 1.81 22.40
CA SER A 50 50.96 2.50 23.41
C SER A 50 52.07 1.57 23.90
N MET A 51 53.24 1.68 23.28
CA MET A 51 54.48 1.12 23.82
C MET A 51 54.71 1.68 25.24
N LYS A 52 54.50 0.86 26.27
CA LYS A 52 54.92 1.17 27.64
C LYS A 52 55.84 0.06 28.13
N ALA A 53 57.07 0.48 28.42
CA ALA A 53 58.14 -0.30 29.01
C ALA A 53 57.69 -1.04 30.28
N PRO A 54 58.31 -2.20 30.61
CA PRO A 54 57.86 -3.04 31.70
C PRO A 54 58.22 -2.41 33.06
N LYS A 55 57.24 -1.79 33.74
CA LYS A 55 57.36 -1.47 35.17
C LYS A 55 57.01 -2.70 36.01
N LYS A 56 58.05 -3.38 36.46
CA LYS A 56 58.03 -4.38 37.53
C LYS A 56 57.61 -3.69 38.83
N GLN A 57 56.47 -4.06 39.44
CA GLN A 57 56.23 -3.93 40.89
C GLN A 57 54.95 -4.66 41.39
N VAL A 58 55.19 -5.68 42.21
CA VAL A 58 54.58 -5.97 43.54
C VAL A 58 53.09 -6.41 43.63
N SER A 59 52.91 -7.74 43.59
CA SER A 59 52.14 -8.63 44.51
C SER A 59 50.82 -8.25 45.24
N VAL A 60 50.12 -7.15 44.97
CA VAL A 60 48.79 -6.87 45.62
C VAL A 60 47.58 -7.17 44.71
N LYS A 61 47.80 -7.42 43.41
CA LYS A 61 46.71 -7.65 42.43
C LYS A 61 46.16 -9.08 42.37
N LYS A 62 46.78 -10.05 43.06
CA LYS A 62 46.35 -11.46 43.04
C LYS A 62 44.94 -11.64 43.64
N GLY A 63 44.60 -10.94 44.72
CA GLY A 63 43.29 -11.04 45.38
C GLY A 63 42.12 -10.52 44.53
N LYS A 64 42.24 -9.32 43.95
CA LYS A 64 41.20 -8.74 43.07
C LYS A 64 41.02 -9.55 41.77
N GLN A 65 42.11 -10.09 41.22
CA GLN A 65 42.06 -10.99 40.08
C GLN A 65 41.44 -12.35 40.45
N ALA A 66 41.70 -12.87 41.65
CA ALA A 66 41.09 -14.11 42.13
C ALA A 66 39.57 -13.95 42.34
N VAL A 67 39.13 -12.82 42.92
CA VAL A 67 37.70 -12.51 43.07
C VAL A 67 37.03 -12.33 41.71
N ALA A 68 37.66 -11.62 40.77
CA ALA A 68 37.13 -11.49 39.40
C ALA A 68 37.04 -12.84 38.67
N LYS A 69 38.05 -13.71 38.83
CA LYS A 69 38.03 -15.08 38.30
C LYS A 69 36.95 -15.94 38.94
N ALA A 70 36.74 -15.83 40.26
CA ALA A 70 35.70 -16.55 40.98
C ALA A 70 34.30 -16.06 40.58
N VAL A 71 34.11 -14.75 40.38
CA VAL A 71 32.85 -14.18 39.89
C VAL A 71 32.59 -14.59 38.43
N ASP A 72 33.60 -14.64 37.57
CA ASP A 72 33.45 -15.13 36.20
C ASP A 72 33.15 -16.64 36.17
N ALA A 73 33.82 -17.44 37.01
CA ALA A 73 33.52 -18.86 37.20
C ALA A 73 32.07 -19.06 37.67
N LYS A 74 31.61 -18.31 38.69
CA LYS A 74 30.22 -18.34 39.17
C LYS A 74 29.22 -17.99 38.06
N LYS A 75 29.51 -16.96 37.26
CA LYS A 75 28.65 -16.55 36.12
C LYS A 75 28.62 -17.61 35.02
N ARG A 76 29.73 -18.28 34.72
CA ARG A 76 29.83 -19.38 33.76
C ARG A 76 29.10 -20.64 34.23
N VAL A 77 29.14 -20.94 35.53
CA VAL A 77 28.42 -22.08 36.12
C VAL A 77 26.90 -21.87 36.04
N VAL A 78 26.40 -20.66 36.36
CA VAL A 78 24.96 -20.38 36.39
C VAL A 78 24.35 -20.19 35.00
N LYS A 79 25.03 -19.45 34.10
CA LYS A 79 24.47 -19.10 32.78
C LYS A 79 25.00 -19.97 31.64
N GLY A 80 26.05 -20.76 31.86
CA GLY A 80 26.78 -21.45 30.80
C GLY A 80 27.45 -20.48 29.79
N LYS A 81 28.22 -21.00 28.84
CA LYS A 81 28.58 -20.25 27.63
C LYS A 81 27.33 -20.13 26.75
N LYS A 82 26.93 -18.89 26.39
CA LYS A 82 25.83 -18.64 25.44
C LYS A 82 26.10 -19.43 24.14
N GLY A 83 25.19 -20.31 23.75
CA GLY A 83 25.28 -21.11 22.52
C GLY A 83 25.91 -22.51 22.66
N LEU A 84 26.66 -22.81 23.73
CA LEU A 84 27.25 -24.14 23.95
C LEU A 84 26.36 -25.09 24.75
N VAL A 85 25.46 -24.57 25.58
CA VAL A 85 24.57 -25.41 26.39
C VAL A 85 23.28 -25.65 25.60
N HIS A 86 23.05 -26.89 25.16
CA HIS A 86 21.73 -27.31 24.71
C HIS A 86 20.73 -27.16 25.86
N LYS A 87 19.97 -26.07 25.87
CA LYS A 87 18.88 -25.89 26.83
C LYS A 87 17.82 -26.95 26.52
N LYS A 88 17.56 -27.84 27.48
CA LYS A 88 16.47 -28.83 27.36
C LYS A 88 15.15 -28.09 27.11
N LYS A 89 14.49 -28.40 25.99
CA LYS A 89 13.15 -27.86 25.70
C LYS A 89 12.14 -28.69 26.49
N VAL A 90 11.60 -28.12 27.57
CA VAL A 90 10.54 -28.75 28.37
C VAL A 90 9.21 -28.59 27.62
N ARG A 91 8.48 -29.69 27.43
CA ARG A 91 7.10 -29.67 26.89
C ARG A 91 6.13 -29.82 28.06
N THR A 92 5.24 -28.84 28.22
CA THR A 92 4.25 -28.80 29.30
C THR A 92 2.87 -29.32 28.89
N SER A 93 2.60 -29.44 27.58
CA SER A 93 1.38 -30.04 27.03
C SER A 93 1.56 -31.53 26.78
N VAL A 94 0.51 -32.32 27.04
CA VAL A 94 0.44 -33.75 26.67
C VAL A 94 0.28 -33.93 25.16
N HIS A 95 -0.33 -32.95 24.49
CA HIS A 95 -0.51 -32.96 23.04
C HIS A 95 0.72 -32.46 22.28
N PHE A 96 1.02 -33.13 21.17
CA PHE A 96 2.03 -32.72 20.22
C PHE A 96 1.41 -31.89 19.10
N TYR A 97 1.65 -30.58 19.10
CA TYR A 97 1.22 -29.69 18.03
C TYR A 97 2.29 -29.60 16.94
N ARG A 98 1.85 -29.62 15.68
CA ARG A 98 2.74 -29.37 14.54
C ARG A 98 3.36 -27.97 14.69
N PRO A 99 4.70 -27.84 14.70
CA PRO A 99 5.33 -26.54 14.81
C PRO A 99 5.00 -25.70 13.57
N ALA A 100 4.81 -24.40 13.79
CA ALA A 100 4.74 -23.46 12.68
C ALA A 100 6.04 -23.54 11.89
N THR A 101 5.91 -23.80 10.60
CA THR A 101 7.02 -23.92 9.65
C THR A 101 6.96 -22.76 8.68
N LEU A 102 8.10 -22.40 8.09
CA LEU A 102 8.15 -21.39 7.03
C LEU A 102 7.28 -21.85 5.86
N LYS A 103 6.30 -21.04 5.49
CA LYS A 103 5.51 -21.23 4.26
C LYS A 103 5.98 -20.18 3.25
N LEU A 104 6.75 -20.63 2.25
CA LEU A 104 7.23 -19.75 1.19
C LEU A 104 6.06 -19.27 0.32
N PRO A 105 6.04 -17.99 -0.10
CA PRO A 105 5.06 -17.51 -1.07
C PRO A 105 5.27 -18.19 -2.43
N ARG A 106 4.21 -18.24 -3.25
CA ARG A 106 4.29 -18.80 -4.60
C ARG A 106 5.19 -17.93 -5.48
N SER A 107 6.24 -18.51 -6.05
CA SER A 107 7.11 -17.92 -7.07
C SER A 107 7.07 -18.77 -8.35
N PRO A 108 6.05 -18.63 -9.21
CA PRO A 108 5.93 -19.44 -10.41
C PRO A 108 7.05 -19.10 -11.40
N LYS A 109 7.61 -20.13 -12.07
CA LYS A 109 8.67 -19.94 -13.07
C LYS A 109 8.18 -19.35 -14.38
N CYS A 110 6.90 -19.57 -14.72
CA CYS A 110 6.25 -19.06 -15.92
C CYS A 110 4.82 -18.58 -15.58
N PRO A 111 4.29 -17.59 -16.30
CA PRO A 111 2.90 -17.16 -16.11
C PRO A 111 1.93 -18.19 -16.69
N HIS A 112 0.80 -18.43 -16.00
CA HIS A 112 -0.24 -19.35 -16.48
C HIS A 112 -0.94 -18.89 -17.77
N LYS A 113 -0.93 -17.57 -18.05
CA LYS A 113 -1.47 -16.98 -19.26
C LYS A 113 -0.45 -15.99 -19.79
N ALA A 114 -0.18 -16.05 -21.09
CA ALA A 114 0.72 -15.12 -21.75
C ALA A 114 0.21 -13.67 -21.69
N VAL A 115 -1.11 -13.46 -21.85
CA VAL A 115 -1.74 -12.14 -21.91
C VAL A 115 -2.78 -12.00 -20.80
N PRO A 116 -2.79 -10.88 -20.05
CA PRO A 116 -3.84 -10.60 -19.10
C PRO A 116 -5.18 -10.36 -19.81
N LYS A 117 -6.29 -10.72 -19.18
CA LYS A 117 -7.62 -10.48 -19.74
C LYS A 117 -7.92 -8.99 -19.70
N ARG A 118 -8.33 -8.41 -20.84
CA ARG A 118 -8.84 -7.03 -20.91
C ARG A 118 -10.17 -6.89 -20.19
N ASP A 119 -10.40 -5.72 -19.60
CA ASP A 119 -11.70 -5.36 -19.07
C ASP A 119 -12.69 -5.16 -20.22
N LYS A 120 -13.78 -5.94 -20.20
CA LYS A 120 -14.84 -5.87 -21.20
C LYS A 120 -15.93 -4.86 -20.85
N LEU A 121 -15.90 -4.33 -19.63
CA LEU A 121 -16.96 -3.52 -19.03
C LEU A 121 -16.47 -2.08 -18.97
N ASP A 122 -16.42 -1.43 -20.13
CA ASP A 122 -15.99 -0.05 -20.30
C ASP A 122 -17.18 0.94 -20.18
N ARG A 123 -16.92 2.24 -20.37
CA ARG A 123 -17.94 3.29 -20.14
C ARG A 123 -19.13 3.13 -21.09
N PHE A 124 -18.85 2.76 -22.34
CA PHE A 124 -19.85 2.53 -23.38
C PHE A 124 -20.61 1.22 -23.18
N ALA A 125 -19.96 0.16 -22.68
CA ALA A 125 -20.65 -1.07 -22.32
C ALA A 125 -21.56 -0.88 -21.09
N ILE A 126 -21.20 0.00 -20.15
CA ILE A 126 -22.01 0.28 -18.94
C ILE A 126 -23.31 0.98 -19.31
N ILE A 127 -23.23 2.08 -20.05
CA ILE A 127 -24.39 2.92 -20.40
C ILE A 127 -24.81 2.58 -21.83
N LYS A 128 -25.95 1.91 -21.98
CA LYS A 128 -26.41 1.46 -23.29
C LYS A 128 -27.12 2.57 -24.04
N HIS A 129 -28.14 3.15 -23.42
CA HIS A 129 -28.90 4.28 -23.97
C HIS A 129 -29.69 4.99 -22.87
N PRO A 130 -30.00 6.28 -23.05
CA PRO A 130 -30.96 6.98 -22.21
C PRO A 130 -32.38 6.41 -22.39
N LEU A 131 -33.20 6.50 -21.35
CA LEU A 131 -34.60 6.10 -21.42
C LEU A 131 -35.48 7.32 -21.73
N THR A 132 -36.25 7.25 -22.80
CA THR A 132 -37.03 8.38 -23.35
C THR A 132 -38.53 8.28 -23.08
N THR A 133 -38.94 7.51 -22.06
CA THR A 133 -40.35 7.36 -21.68
C THR A 133 -40.88 8.62 -20.99
N GLU A 134 -42.18 8.90 -21.07
CA GLU A 134 -42.84 10.05 -20.41
C GLU A 134 -42.45 10.18 -18.93
N SER A 135 -42.49 9.07 -18.19
CA SER A 135 -42.08 9.05 -16.77
C SER A 135 -40.62 9.41 -16.54
N ALA A 136 -39.74 9.17 -17.52
CA ALA A 136 -38.34 9.54 -17.48
C ALA A 136 -38.15 11.02 -17.85
N MET A 137 -38.89 11.52 -18.85
CA MET A 137 -38.88 12.94 -19.22
C MET A 137 -39.30 13.81 -18.03
N LYS A 138 -40.37 13.43 -17.34
CA LYS A 138 -40.81 14.08 -16.10
C LYS A 138 -39.74 14.09 -15.00
N LYS A 139 -38.90 13.05 -14.92
CA LYS A 139 -37.79 12.96 -13.95
C LYS A 139 -36.62 13.86 -14.28
N ILE A 140 -36.42 14.19 -15.56
CA ILE A 140 -35.42 15.16 -16.02
C ILE A 140 -35.84 16.55 -15.53
N GLU A 141 -37.10 16.92 -15.76
CA GLU A 141 -37.69 18.21 -15.40
C GLU A 141 -37.80 18.41 -13.87
N ASP A 142 -38.47 17.49 -13.16
CA ASP A 142 -38.87 17.73 -11.77
C ASP A 142 -37.72 17.58 -10.76
N THR A 143 -36.80 16.63 -11.00
CA THR A 143 -35.86 16.14 -9.97
C THR A 143 -34.39 16.26 -10.38
N ASN A 144 -34.10 16.81 -11.57
CA ASN A 144 -32.75 16.88 -12.13
C ASN A 144 -32.08 15.48 -12.16
N THR A 145 -32.82 14.51 -12.72
CA THR A 145 -32.37 13.11 -12.81
C THR A 145 -32.42 12.58 -14.24
N LEU A 146 -31.29 12.08 -14.73
CA LEU A 146 -31.21 11.37 -16.00
C LEU A 146 -31.49 9.88 -15.80
N VAL A 147 -32.23 9.28 -16.71
CA VAL A 147 -32.58 7.85 -16.66
C VAL A 147 -31.89 7.11 -17.78
N PHE A 148 -31.14 6.07 -17.43
CA PHE A 148 -30.42 5.24 -18.40
C PHE A 148 -30.82 3.77 -18.29
N ILE A 149 -30.81 3.08 -19.43
CA ILE A 149 -30.69 1.64 -19.47
C ILE A 149 -29.20 1.29 -19.44
N VAL A 150 -28.81 0.46 -18.48
CA VAL A 150 -27.42 0.09 -18.20
C VAL A 150 -27.22 -1.42 -18.26
N ASP A 151 -25.97 -1.85 -18.29
CA ASP A 151 -25.63 -3.26 -18.21
C ASP A 151 -26.01 -3.88 -16.86
N MET A 152 -26.48 -5.14 -16.89
CA MET A 152 -26.92 -5.85 -15.70
C MET A 152 -25.82 -6.13 -14.70
N ARG A 153 -24.57 -6.17 -15.13
CA ARG A 153 -23.41 -6.42 -14.26
C ARG A 153 -22.86 -5.14 -13.64
N ALA A 154 -23.33 -3.97 -14.10
CA ALA A 154 -22.80 -2.69 -13.66
C ALA A 154 -23.23 -2.34 -12.22
N ASN A 155 -22.27 -1.94 -11.40
CA ASN A 155 -22.50 -1.45 -10.04
C ASN A 155 -22.76 0.06 -10.03
N LYS A 156 -23.38 0.59 -8.97
CA LYS A 156 -23.68 2.03 -8.83
C LYS A 156 -22.43 2.92 -9.00
N HIS A 157 -21.29 2.50 -8.47
CA HIS A 157 -20.02 3.22 -8.62
C HIS A 157 -19.52 3.27 -10.06
N GLN A 158 -19.70 2.18 -10.81
CA GLN A 158 -19.30 2.09 -12.21
C GLN A 158 -20.20 2.97 -13.08
N ILE A 159 -21.51 2.95 -12.85
CA ILE A 159 -22.47 3.83 -13.53
C ILE A 159 -22.13 5.29 -13.26
N LYS A 160 -21.90 5.67 -12.00
CA LYS A 160 -21.48 7.03 -11.62
C LYS A 160 -20.21 7.46 -12.37
N GLY A 161 -19.19 6.61 -12.40
CA GLY A 161 -17.93 6.89 -13.09
C GLY A 161 -18.05 6.89 -14.63
N ALA A 162 -18.97 6.13 -15.20
CA ALA A 162 -19.23 6.10 -16.64
C ALA A 162 -19.94 7.39 -17.09
N VAL A 163 -21.02 7.77 -16.40
CA VAL A 163 -21.78 9.00 -16.69
C VAL A 163 -20.88 10.24 -16.60
N MET A 164 -20.09 10.32 -15.52
CA MET A 164 -19.19 11.46 -15.28
C MET A 164 -18.15 11.65 -16.39
N LYS A 165 -17.68 10.55 -16.98
CA LYS A 165 -16.64 10.58 -18.02
C LYS A 165 -17.18 10.71 -19.43
N LEU A 166 -18.39 10.22 -19.71
CA LEU A 166 -19.00 10.33 -21.04
C LEU A 166 -19.56 11.72 -21.29
N TYR A 167 -20.26 12.28 -20.29
CA TYR A 167 -20.99 13.53 -20.45
C TYR A 167 -20.35 14.70 -19.67
N ASN A 168 -19.20 14.49 -19.03
CA ASN A 168 -18.46 15.50 -18.25
C ASN A 168 -19.29 16.19 -17.15
N ILE A 169 -20.20 15.45 -16.53
CA ILE A 169 -21.13 15.95 -15.49
C ILE A 169 -20.79 15.39 -14.11
N LYS A 170 -21.06 16.17 -13.06
CA LYS A 170 -20.96 15.67 -11.69
C LYS A 170 -22.26 15.01 -11.26
N VAL A 171 -22.16 13.78 -10.77
CA VAL A 171 -23.29 13.00 -10.28
C VAL A 171 -23.34 13.04 -8.75
N GLN A 172 -24.51 13.33 -8.19
CA GLN A 172 -24.74 13.27 -6.75
C GLN A 172 -24.90 11.81 -6.31
N GLN A 173 -25.95 11.14 -6.78
CA GLN A 173 -26.29 9.77 -6.41
C GLN A 173 -26.89 8.97 -7.57
N VAL A 174 -26.84 7.64 -7.46
CA VAL A 174 -27.36 6.70 -8.47
C VAL A 174 -28.26 5.67 -7.80
N ASN A 175 -29.50 5.57 -8.27
CA ASN A 175 -30.46 4.56 -7.86
C ASN A 175 -30.68 3.60 -9.03
N THR A 176 -30.75 2.29 -8.76
CA THR A 176 -30.88 1.28 -9.81
C THR A 176 -31.98 0.31 -9.47
N LEU A 177 -32.72 -0.14 -10.48
CA LEU A 177 -33.67 -1.25 -10.39
C LEU A 177 -33.46 -2.20 -11.58
N ILE A 178 -33.87 -3.44 -11.42
CA ILE A 178 -34.00 -4.39 -12.52
C ILE A 178 -35.46 -4.40 -12.94
N SER A 179 -35.73 -4.07 -14.20
CA SER A 179 -37.06 -4.10 -14.80
C SER A 179 -37.47 -5.54 -15.12
N PRO A 180 -38.78 -5.85 -15.20
CA PRO A 180 -39.26 -7.21 -15.53
C PRO A 180 -38.77 -7.71 -16.89
N MET A 181 -38.45 -6.80 -17.82
CA MET A 181 -37.83 -7.11 -19.10
C MET A 181 -36.33 -7.45 -19.01
N HIS A 182 -35.80 -7.74 -17.82
CA HIS A 182 -34.39 -8.08 -17.58
C HIS A 182 -33.40 -6.98 -18.02
N LEU A 183 -33.82 -5.72 -17.92
CA LEU A 183 -32.97 -4.55 -18.17
C LEU A 183 -32.73 -3.83 -16.86
N LYS A 184 -31.49 -3.38 -16.61
CA LYS A 184 -31.20 -2.57 -15.44
C LYS A 184 -31.46 -1.10 -15.79
N LYS A 185 -32.38 -0.47 -15.06
CA LYS A 185 -32.68 0.96 -15.16
C LYS A 185 -31.91 1.69 -14.06
N ALA A 186 -31.26 2.80 -14.42
CA ALA A 186 -30.49 3.64 -13.51
C ALA A 186 -31.05 5.06 -13.52
N TYR A 187 -31.50 5.54 -12.36
CA TYR A 187 -31.80 6.94 -12.10
C TYR A 187 -30.56 7.62 -11.55
N VAL A 188 -30.06 8.61 -12.29
CA VAL A 188 -28.82 9.31 -12.00
C VAL A 188 -29.14 10.75 -11.65
N ARG A 189 -29.05 11.09 -10.36
CA ARG A 189 -29.27 12.46 -9.88
C ARG A 189 -28.00 13.28 -10.08
N LEU A 190 -28.12 14.40 -10.80
CA LEU A 190 -27.00 15.29 -11.05
C LEU A 190 -26.71 16.17 -9.84
N SER A 191 -25.51 16.73 -9.81
CA SER A 191 -25.18 17.83 -8.90
C SER A 191 -26.02 19.06 -9.29
N PRO A 192 -26.49 19.89 -8.34
CA PRO A 192 -27.25 21.11 -8.65
C PRO A 192 -26.49 22.12 -9.53
N GLU A 193 -25.16 21.98 -9.67
CA GLU A 193 -24.33 22.76 -10.60
C GLU A 193 -24.66 22.50 -12.08
N PHE A 194 -25.27 21.36 -12.40
CA PHE A 194 -25.60 20.96 -13.77
C PHE A 194 -27.10 20.77 -13.90
N ASP A 195 -27.68 21.33 -14.96
CA ASP A 195 -29.08 21.08 -15.31
C ASP A 195 -29.22 19.84 -16.19
N ALA A 196 -30.16 18.95 -15.86
CA ALA A 196 -30.41 17.73 -16.62
C ALA A 196 -31.05 18.03 -17.98
N LEU A 197 -31.81 19.12 -18.11
CA LEU A 197 -32.41 19.52 -19.39
C LEU A 197 -31.34 19.87 -20.42
N ASP A 198 -30.38 20.72 -20.05
CA ASP A 198 -29.25 21.10 -20.92
C ASP A 198 -28.40 19.89 -21.32
N VAL A 199 -28.21 18.95 -20.40
CA VAL A 199 -27.44 17.73 -20.68
C VAL A 199 -28.24 16.80 -21.59
N ALA A 200 -29.55 16.67 -21.43
CA ALA A 200 -30.41 15.88 -22.30
C ALA A 200 -30.41 16.42 -23.74
N ASN A 201 -30.40 17.74 -23.93
CA ASN A 201 -30.28 18.39 -25.24
C ASN A 201 -28.94 18.06 -25.91
N LYS A 202 -27.84 18.06 -25.14
CA LYS A 202 -26.52 17.65 -25.64
C LYS A 202 -26.46 16.17 -26.04
N ILE A 203 -27.23 15.32 -25.37
CA ILE A 203 -27.33 13.89 -25.69
C ILE A 203 -28.27 13.67 -26.90
N GLY A 204 -29.22 14.58 -27.15
CA GLY A 204 -30.19 14.52 -28.24
C GLY A 204 -31.44 13.71 -27.90
N ILE A 205 -31.97 13.87 -26.69
CA ILE A 205 -33.19 13.16 -26.21
C ILE A 205 -34.43 14.08 -26.19
N ILE A 206 -34.21 15.40 -26.20
CA ILE A 206 -35.21 16.47 -26.28
C ILE A 206 -35.00 17.24 -27.59
#